data_AF-A0ABD2WT30-F1
#
_entry.id   AF-A0ABD2WT30-F1
#
_cell.length_a   1.000
_cell.length_b   1.000
_cell.length_c   1.000
_cell.angle_alpha   90.00
_cell.angle_beta   90.00
_cell.angle_gamma   90.00
#
_symmetry.space_group_name_H-M   'P 1'
#
loop_
_entity.id
_entity.type
_entity.pdbx_description
1 polymer ?
#
loop_
_entity_poly.entity_id
_entity_poly.type
_entity_poly.pdbx_seq_one_letter_code
_entity_poly.pdbx_strand_id
1 'polypeptide(L)'
;MLFEISIGKYQPVDAQDKLGHTTLHVALSYEGAHLAKYLIIKGANLNLSDAERSTPLHLICPRPITRRNNDRNYLVKLFFNLNYDKHQFVSIDAKDKLDRTALHLAARSEQKSNFYPPSV
;
A
#
# COMPACT_ATOMS: atom_id res chain seq x y z
N MET A 1 18.25 2.41 -10.42
CA MET A 1 19.04 3.51 -11.01
C MET A 1 18.20 4.73 -11.38
N LEU A 2 17.15 4.65 -12.21
CA LEU A 2 16.31 5.83 -12.54
C LEU A 2 15.58 6.46 -11.34
N PHE A 3 15.06 5.65 -10.41
CA PHE A 3 14.38 6.15 -9.21
C PHE A 3 15.31 7.00 -8.33
N GLU A 4 16.49 6.49 -7.95
CA GLU A 4 17.46 7.22 -7.12
C GLU A 4 17.92 8.55 -7.74
N ILE A 5 18.01 8.62 -9.06
CA ILE A 5 18.37 9.85 -9.79
C ILE A 5 17.22 10.88 -9.74
N SER A 6 15.96 10.45 -9.75
CA SER A 6 14.79 11.34 -9.77
C SER A 6 14.50 11.99 -8.40
N ILE A 7 14.64 11.23 -7.31
CA ILE A 7 14.45 11.75 -5.94
C ILE A 7 15.57 12.69 -5.50
N GLY A 8 16.74 12.65 -6.17
CA GLY A 8 17.80 13.66 -6.00
C GLY A 8 17.46 15.04 -6.59
N LYS A 9 16.44 15.12 -7.47
CA LYS A 9 15.92 16.36 -8.04
C LYS A 9 14.56 16.72 -7.45
N TYR A 10 14.51 17.08 -6.16
CA TYR A 10 13.43 17.88 -5.53
C TYR A 10 11.97 17.47 -5.86
N GLN A 11 11.69 16.21 -6.21
CA GLN A 11 10.32 15.79 -6.46
C GLN A 11 9.64 15.47 -5.13
N PRO A 12 8.44 16.04 -4.88
CA PRO A 12 7.70 15.73 -3.67
C PRO A 12 7.39 14.23 -3.66
N VAL A 13 7.77 13.56 -2.57
CA VAL A 13 7.53 12.11 -2.36
C VAL A 13 6.04 11.76 -2.56
N ASP A 14 5.18 12.72 -2.26
CA ASP A 14 3.73 12.66 -2.29
C ASP A 14 3.09 13.17 -3.58
N ALA A 15 3.88 13.45 -4.62
CA ALA A 15 3.35 13.85 -5.92
C ALA A 15 2.31 12.84 -6.43
N GLN A 16 1.16 13.35 -6.87
CA GLN A 16 0.09 12.55 -7.45
C GLN A 16 0.08 12.66 -8.98
N ASP A 17 -0.14 11.53 -9.66
CA ASP A 17 -0.43 11.52 -11.10
C ASP A 17 -1.88 12.00 -11.38
N LYS A 18 -2.30 11.94 -12.65
CA LYS A 18 -3.67 12.35 -13.06
C LYS A 18 -4.78 11.48 -12.46
N LEU A 19 -4.44 10.31 -11.93
CA LEU A 19 -5.35 9.38 -11.28
C LEU A 19 -5.28 9.50 -9.75
N GLY A 20 -4.54 10.47 -9.20
CA GLY A 20 -4.34 10.62 -7.77
C GLY A 20 -3.35 9.61 -7.18
N HIS A 21 -2.68 8.80 -7.98
CA HIS A 21 -1.69 7.86 -7.45
C HIS A 21 -0.46 8.61 -6.99
N THR A 22 -0.17 8.50 -5.70
CA THR A 22 1.15 8.88 -5.19
C THR A 22 2.22 7.90 -5.65
N THR A 23 3.49 8.30 -5.57
CA THR A 23 4.63 7.40 -5.78
C THR A 23 4.51 6.10 -4.98
N LEU A 24 3.91 6.16 -3.78
CA LEU A 24 3.67 4.99 -2.94
C LEU A 24 2.55 4.09 -3.47
N HIS A 25 1.48 4.64 -4.05
CA HIS A 25 0.45 3.82 -4.72
C HIS A 25 1.06 3.00 -5.86
N VAL A 26 1.92 3.63 -6.65
CA VAL A 26 2.64 2.97 -7.75
C VAL A 26 3.60 1.91 -7.19
N ALA A 27 4.41 2.22 -6.19
CA ALA A 27 5.35 1.27 -5.59
C ALA A 27 4.65 0.02 -5.02
N LEU A 28 3.52 0.21 -4.33
CA LEU A 28 2.70 -0.88 -3.84
C LEU A 28 2.07 -1.67 -4.99
N SER A 29 1.73 -1.01 -6.10
CA SER A 29 1.11 -1.63 -7.26
C SER A 29 1.99 -2.66 -7.98
N TYR A 30 3.30 -2.43 -8.00
CA TYR A 30 4.28 -3.25 -8.72
C TYR A 30 5.10 -4.19 -7.81
N GLU A 31 4.58 -4.58 -6.64
CA GLU A 31 5.25 -5.48 -5.67
C GLU A 31 6.61 -4.98 -5.15
N GLY A 32 6.88 -3.68 -5.27
CA GLY A 32 8.15 -3.07 -4.87
C GLY A 32 8.26 -2.87 -3.36
N ALA A 33 8.28 -3.93 -2.56
CA ALA A 33 8.33 -3.81 -1.09
C ALA A 33 9.53 -2.98 -0.60
N HIS A 34 10.68 -3.11 -1.28
CA HIS A 34 11.87 -2.30 -1.03
C HIS A 34 11.65 -0.81 -1.38
N LEU A 35 10.95 -0.52 -2.48
CA LEU A 35 10.64 0.84 -2.89
C LEU A 35 9.61 1.48 -1.96
N ALA A 36 8.56 0.73 -1.59
CA ALA A 36 7.58 1.16 -0.60
C ALA A 36 8.25 1.48 0.74
N LYS A 37 9.17 0.62 1.20
CA LYS A 37 9.97 0.87 2.40
C LYS A 37 10.77 2.16 2.31
N TYR A 38 11.47 2.36 1.19
CA TYR A 38 12.26 3.57 0.98
C TYR A 38 11.40 4.83 1.05
N LEU A 39 10.24 4.83 0.38
CA LEU A 39 9.31 5.96 0.37
C LEU A 39 8.75 6.27 1.76
N ILE A 40 8.38 5.25 2.54
CA ILE A 40 7.92 5.43 3.93
C ILE A 40 9.04 6.03 4.80
N ILE A 41 10.28 5.54 4.67
CA ILE A 41 11.44 6.10 5.39
C ILE A 41 11.67 7.57 5.02
N LYS A 42 11.42 7.94 3.76
CA LYS A 42 11.47 9.33 3.28
C LYS A 42 10.28 10.20 3.71
N GLY A 43 9.33 9.64 4.44
CA GLY A 43 8.20 10.39 5.01
C GLY A 43 7.00 10.52 4.08
N ALA A 44 6.82 9.61 3.12
CA ALA A 44 5.64 9.56 2.26
C ALA A 44 4.34 9.60 3.09
N ASN A 45 3.38 10.44 2.69
CA ASN A 45 2.07 10.52 3.31
C ASN A 45 1.23 9.29 2.95
N LEU A 46 0.86 8.54 3.99
CA LEU A 46 0.17 7.26 3.89
C LEU A 46 -1.36 7.37 3.84
N ASN A 47 -1.88 8.59 3.96
CA ASN A 47 -3.32 8.86 3.97
C ASN A 47 -3.83 9.48 2.68
N LEU A 48 -2.92 9.88 1.78
CA LEU A 48 -3.33 10.36 0.46
C LEU A 48 -4.09 9.24 -0.25
N SER A 49 -5.20 9.61 -0.86
CA SER A 49 -6.03 8.67 -1.61
C SER A 49 -5.96 8.97 -3.09
N ASP A 50 -6.06 7.92 -3.89
CA ASP A 50 -6.20 8.03 -5.33
C ASP A 50 -7.61 8.50 -5.74
N ALA A 51 -7.84 8.58 -7.05
CA ALA A 51 -9.14 8.96 -7.60
C ALA A 51 -10.27 8.02 -7.16
N GLU A 52 -9.99 6.79 -6.70
CA GLU A 52 -10.96 5.81 -6.17
C GLU A 52 -11.14 5.93 -4.65
N ARG A 53 -10.60 6.99 -4.03
CA ARG A 53 -10.51 7.15 -2.57
C ARG A 53 -9.75 6.00 -1.89
N SER A 54 -8.97 5.23 -2.65
CA SER A 54 -8.15 4.16 -2.10
C SER A 54 -6.87 4.78 -1.53
N THR A 55 -6.61 4.52 -0.26
CA THR A 55 -5.33 4.87 0.38
C THR A 55 -4.28 3.78 0.11
N PRO A 56 -2.98 4.03 0.34
CA PRO A 56 -1.94 3.01 0.29
C PRO A 56 -2.29 1.74 1.10
N LEU A 57 -2.98 1.89 2.23
CA LEU A 57 -3.43 0.76 3.04
C LEU A 57 -4.48 -0.10 2.31
N HIS A 58 -5.37 0.52 1.54
CA HIS A 58 -6.32 -0.21 0.67
C HIS A 58 -5.62 -1.02 -0.42
N LEU A 59 -4.39 -0.69 -0.83
CA LEU A 59 -3.65 -1.44 -1.85
C LEU A 59 -2.88 -2.63 -1.28
N ILE A 60 -2.59 -2.65 0.02
CA ILE A 60 -1.87 -3.75 0.68
C ILE A 60 -2.79 -4.94 0.94
N CYS A 61 -4.08 -4.70 1.23
CA CYS A 61 -5.07 -5.70 1.63
C CYS A 61 -5.72 -6.57 0.53
N PRO A 62 -5.98 -6.12 -0.71
CA PRO A 62 -6.73 -6.89 -1.71
C PRO A 62 -5.86 -7.80 -2.60
N ARG A 63 -4.54 -7.80 -2.46
CA ARG A 63 -3.67 -8.60 -3.35
C ARG A 63 -3.92 -10.11 -3.15
N PRO A 64 -4.24 -10.87 -4.22
CA PRO A 64 -4.37 -12.31 -4.14
C PRO A 64 -3.03 -12.95 -3.73
N ILE A 65 -3.12 -13.88 -2.79
CA ILE A 65 -2.08 -14.75 -2.19
C ILE A 65 -1.20 -15.54 -3.17
N THR A 66 -1.29 -15.30 -4.47
CA THR A 66 -0.67 -16.17 -5.49
C THR A 66 0.85 -16.06 -5.58
N ARG A 67 1.53 -15.09 -4.94
CA ARG A 67 3.00 -15.02 -4.95
C ARG A 67 3.56 -14.51 -3.61
N ARG A 68 4.39 -15.36 -2.97
CA ARG A 68 5.21 -15.13 -1.76
C ARG A 68 4.48 -14.50 -0.56
N ASN A 69 3.88 -15.37 0.26
CA ASN A 69 3.16 -15.06 1.51
C ASN A 69 3.93 -14.21 2.56
N ASN A 70 5.24 -13.98 2.42
CA ASN A 70 6.02 -13.25 3.42
C ASN A 70 5.94 -11.71 3.28
N ASP A 71 5.70 -11.18 2.07
CA ASP A 71 5.88 -9.74 1.81
C ASP A 71 4.67 -8.89 2.22
N ARG A 72 3.45 -9.47 2.26
CA ARG A 72 2.23 -8.78 2.72
C ARG A 72 2.31 -8.44 4.21
N ASN A 73 2.61 -9.42 5.06
CA ASN A 73 2.75 -9.21 6.49
C ASN A 73 3.90 -8.26 6.80
N TYR A 74 4.95 -8.29 5.99
CA TYR A 74 6.04 -7.33 6.09
C TYR A 74 5.57 -5.90 5.83
N LEU A 75 4.86 -5.63 4.72
CA LEU A 75 4.40 -4.28 4.37
C LEU A 75 3.38 -3.72 5.35
N VAL A 76 2.45 -4.54 5.84
CA VAL A 76 1.50 -4.13 6.89
C VAL A 76 2.25 -3.76 8.17
N LYS A 77 3.17 -4.62 8.64
CA LYS A 77 4.01 -4.33 9.81
C LYS A 77 4.88 -3.10 9.58
N LEU A 78 5.38 -2.90 8.37
CA LEU A 78 6.21 -1.76 8.02
C LEU A 78 5.42 -0.45 8.11
N PHE A 79 4.18 -0.45 7.60
CA PHE A 79 3.26 0.66 7.81
C PHE A 79 3.07 0.93 9.30
N PHE A 80 2.66 -0.05 10.10
CA PHE A 80 2.39 0.23 11.52
C PHE A 80 3.64 0.59 12.35
N ASN A 81 4.75 -0.12 12.15
CA ASN A 81 5.96 0.05 12.96
C ASN A 81 6.70 1.36 12.62
N LEU A 82 6.88 1.69 11.34
CA LEU A 82 7.60 2.92 10.97
C LEU A 82 6.77 4.18 11.27
N ASN A 83 5.45 4.08 11.28
CA ASN A 83 4.59 5.18 11.70
C ASN A 83 4.70 5.50 13.18
N TYR A 84 4.87 4.47 14.02
CA TYR A 84 5.09 4.65 15.46
C TYR A 84 6.35 5.51 15.70
N ASP A 85 7.45 5.21 15.00
CA ASP A 85 8.71 5.97 15.13
C ASP A 85 8.63 7.38 14.53
N LYS A 86 7.78 7.59 13.51
CA LYS A 86 7.66 8.86 12.77
C LYS A 86 6.50 9.76 13.21
N HIS A 87 5.69 9.33 14.19
CA HIS A 87 4.46 10.03 14.61
C HIS A 87 3.50 10.34 13.45
N GLN A 88 3.52 9.51 12.40
CA GLN A 88 2.60 9.65 11.28
C GLN A 88 1.35 8.82 11.58
N PHE A 89 0.20 9.47 11.64
CA PHE A 89 -1.07 8.78 11.86
C PHE A 89 -1.52 8.12 10.56
N VAL A 90 -1.79 6.81 10.57
CA VAL A 90 -2.44 6.13 9.43
C VAL A 90 -3.93 6.05 9.67
N SER A 91 -4.71 6.54 8.72
CA SER A 91 -6.16 6.40 8.72
C SER A 91 -6.52 4.97 8.31
N ILE A 92 -6.71 4.11 9.31
CA ILE A 92 -7.13 2.71 9.13
C ILE A 92 -8.61 2.60 8.71
N ASP A 93 -9.42 3.59 9.10
CA ASP A 93 -10.86 3.63 8.86
C ASP A 93 -11.24 4.44 7.62
N ALA A 94 -10.25 4.88 6.84
CA ALA A 94 -10.50 5.51 5.55
C ALA A 94 -11.37 4.60 4.69
N LYS A 95 -12.36 5.19 4.02
CA LYS A 95 -13.29 4.51 3.13
C LYS A 95 -13.01 4.85 1.68
N ASP A 96 -12.93 3.82 0.83
CA ASP A 96 -12.87 3.95 -0.62
C ASP A 96 -14.22 4.44 -1.20
N LYS A 97 -14.29 4.60 -2.53
CA LYS A 97 -15.54 5.00 -3.22
C LYS A 97 -16.73 4.05 -3.02
N LEU A 98 -16.47 2.82 -2.59
CA LEU A 98 -17.50 1.81 -2.31
C LEU A 98 -17.80 1.71 -0.81
N ASP A 99 -17.40 2.71 -0.03
CA ASP A 99 -17.53 2.78 1.43
C ASP A 99 -16.84 1.63 2.19
N ARG A 100 -15.86 0.98 1.55
CA ARG A 100 -15.09 -0.12 2.14
C ARG A 100 -13.84 0.43 2.77
N THR A 101 -13.49 -0.11 3.93
CA THR A 101 -12.17 0.10 4.55
C THR A 101 -11.16 -0.94 4.04
N ALA A 102 -9.88 -0.72 4.32
CA ALA A 102 -8.84 -1.70 4.03
C ALA A 102 -9.13 -3.08 4.66
N LEU A 103 -9.77 -3.11 5.84
CA LEU A 103 -10.19 -4.34 6.51
C LEU A 103 -11.29 -5.08 5.73
N HIS A 104 -12.27 -4.38 5.16
CA HIS A 104 -13.29 -5.00 4.31
C HIS A 104 -12.65 -5.70 3.09
N LEU A 105 -11.61 -5.10 2.50
CA LEU A 105 -10.86 -5.69 1.39
C LEU A 105 -10.04 -6.91 1.83
N ALA A 106 -9.41 -6.85 3.01
CA ALA A 106 -8.66 -7.95 3.58
C ALA A 106 -9.56 -9.17 3.84
N ALA A 107 -10.70 -8.97 4.50
CA ALA A 107 -11.64 -10.04 4.83
C ALA A 107 -12.20 -10.74 3.58
N ARG A 108 -12.48 -9.98 2.51
CA ARG A 108 -12.94 -10.56 1.23
C ARG A 108 -11.89 -11.43 0.54
N SER A 109 -10.61 -11.13 0.74
CA SER A 109 -9.50 -11.88 0.13
C SER A 109 -9.32 -13.27 0.78
N GLU A 110 -9.56 -13.38 2.09
CA GLU A 110 -9.48 -14.65 2.84
C GLU A 110 -10.61 -15.62 2.47
N GLN A 111 -11.80 -15.12 2.15
CA GLN A 111 -12.87 -16.00 1.70
C GLN A 111 -12.61 -16.64 0.34
N LYS A 112 -11.88 -15.96 -0.56
CA LYS A 112 -11.49 -16.55 -1.85
C LYS A 112 -10.47 -17.68 -1.73
N SER A 113 -9.65 -17.72 -0.67
CA SER A 113 -8.70 -18.82 -0.47
C SER A 113 -9.37 -20.12 -0.01
N ASN A 114 -10.53 -20.03 0.63
CA ASN A 114 -11.32 -21.21 1.05
C ASN A 114 -12.20 -21.80 -0.07
N PHE A 115 -12.18 -21.19 -1.26
CA PHE A 115 -12.92 -21.67 -2.44
C PHE A 115 -12.04 -22.40 -3.47
N TYR A 116 -10.75 -22.60 -3.20
CA TYR A 116 -9.97 -23.58 -3.94
C TYR A 116 -10.13 -24.92 -3.23
N PRO A 117 -10.79 -25.92 -3.84
CA PRO A 117 -10.72 -27.28 -3.31
C PRO A 117 -9.23 -27.68 -3.28
N PRO A 118 -8.78 -28.40 -2.24
CA PRO A 118 -7.44 -28.97 -2.25
C PRO A 118 -7.33 -29.80 -3.53
N SER A 119 -6.39 -29.41 -4.40
CA SER A 119 -6.03 -30.19 -5.58
C SER A 119 -5.65 -31.59 -5.11
N VAL A 120 -6.50 -32.55 -5.48
CA VAL A 120 -6.39 -33.99 -5.21
C VAL A 120 -5.14 -34.56 -5.84
#